data_AF-A0A1V1P6M3-F1
#
_entry.id   AF-A0A1V1P6M3-F1
#
_cell.length_a   1.000
_cell.length_b   1.000
_cell.length_c   1.000
_cell.angle_alpha   90.00
_cell.angle_beta   90.00
_cell.angle_gamma   90.00
#
_symmetry.space_group_name_H-M   'P 1'
#
loop_
_entity.id
_entity.type
_entity.pdbx_description
1 polymer ?
#
loop_
_entity_poly.entity_id
_entity_poly.type
_entity_poly.pdbx_seq_one_letter_code
_entity_poly.pdbx_strand_id
1 'polypeptide(L)'
;MAKGFNQMVSKKSLQIAVVSPRYGLVGGSEFFAMELTERLASNPDFSIHVFANQWRSVSDNITFHRFPIIKFPRFLRPLSTAVSVNRKIEQQQFDIIHTHERILLADIYSIHGLPHQYWIKNVRKKKE
;
A
#
# COMPACT_ATOMS: atom_id res chain seq x y z
N MET A 1 24.95 36.04 -18.81
CA MET A 1 23.47 35.99 -18.73
C MET A 1 23.02 34.60 -18.30
N ALA A 2 22.49 34.51 -17.08
CA ALA A 2 21.61 33.48 -16.48
C ALA A 2 21.82 31.98 -16.83
N LYS A 3 22.88 31.35 -16.33
CA LYS A 3 23.00 29.88 -16.22
C LYS A 3 23.19 29.38 -14.77
N GLY A 4 22.79 30.18 -13.78
CA GLY A 4 22.91 29.81 -12.37
C GLY A 4 21.69 30.27 -11.60
N PHE A 5 20.76 29.33 -11.31
CA PHE A 5 19.94 29.34 -10.09
C PHE A 5 18.98 28.13 -9.97
N ASN A 6 18.59 27.48 -11.07
CA ASN A 6 17.46 26.53 -11.06
C ASN A 6 17.79 25.04 -10.83
N GLN A 7 19.01 24.68 -10.43
CA GLN A 7 19.42 23.27 -10.26
C GLN A 7 19.76 22.88 -8.81
N MET A 8 19.41 23.73 -7.83
CA MET A 8 19.67 23.52 -6.41
C MET A 8 18.41 23.60 -5.53
N VAL A 9 17.23 23.36 -6.10
CA VAL A 9 16.12 22.87 -5.28
C VAL A 9 16.20 21.35 -5.38
N SER A 10 16.82 20.72 -4.38
CA SER A 10 16.68 19.28 -4.16
C SER A 10 15.18 18.99 -4.18
N LYS A 11 14.68 18.44 -5.28
CA LYS A 11 13.28 18.10 -5.42
C LYS A 11 13.04 16.99 -4.40
N LYS A 12 12.40 17.35 -3.28
CA LYS A 12 12.07 16.41 -2.21
C LYS A 12 11.34 15.23 -2.86
N SER A 13 11.89 14.03 -2.76
CA SER A 13 11.20 12.85 -3.23
C SER A 13 9.96 12.62 -2.37
N LEU A 14 8.82 12.44 -3.03
CA LEU A 14 7.55 12.19 -2.36
C LEU A 14 7.60 10.82 -1.70
N GLN A 15 7.40 10.79 -0.39
CA GLN A 15 7.45 9.59 0.43
C GLN A 15 6.08 8.91 0.40
N ILE A 16 5.99 7.76 -0.27
CA ILE A 16 4.73 7.04 -0.47
C ILE A 16 4.80 5.71 0.29
N ALA A 17 3.91 5.53 1.25
CA ALA A 17 3.71 4.27 1.94
C ALA A 17 2.64 3.44 1.21
N VAL A 18 2.97 2.19 0.88
CA VAL A 18 2.04 1.21 0.34
C VAL A 18 1.88 0.07 1.33
N VAL A 19 0.65 -0.27 1.68
CA VAL A 19 0.37 -1.38 2.61
C VAL A 19 -0.23 -2.57 1.86
N SER A 20 0.51 -3.69 1.88
CA SER A 20 0.07 -4.98 1.34
C SER A 20 0.68 -6.14 2.14
N PRO A 21 -0.11 -6.92 2.92
CA PRO A 21 0.39 -8.04 3.73
C PRO A 21 1.20 -9.07 2.96
N ARG A 22 0.84 -9.28 1.69
CA ARG A 22 1.48 -10.21 0.77
C ARG A 22 1.76 -9.47 -0.52
N TYR A 23 3.02 -9.21 -0.79
CA TYR A 23 3.44 -8.43 -1.95
C TYR A 23 4.09 -9.34 -3.00
N GLY A 24 3.52 -9.43 -4.20
CA GLY A 24 4.06 -10.24 -5.30
C GLY A 24 4.01 -11.77 -5.09
N LEU A 25 3.18 -12.25 -4.17
CA LEU A 25 3.08 -13.68 -3.82
C LEU A 25 1.76 -14.33 -4.27
N VAL A 26 0.72 -13.55 -4.51
CA VAL A 26 -0.61 -14.05 -4.90
C VAL A 26 -1.10 -13.29 -6.13
N GLY A 27 -1.87 -13.95 -7.00
CA GLY A 27 -2.50 -13.32 -8.16
C GLY A 27 -3.73 -12.47 -7.78
N GLY A 28 -4.23 -11.70 -8.75
CA GLY A 28 -5.44 -10.89 -8.60
C GLY A 28 -5.17 -9.48 -8.04
N SER A 29 -5.91 -9.08 -7.00
CA SER A 29 -5.83 -7.73 -6.42
C SER A 29 -4.45 -7.37 -5.84
N GLU A 30 -3.74 -8.35 -5.28
CA GLU A 30 -2.38 -8.17 -4.76
C GLU A 30 -1.36 -7.91 -5.89
N PHE A 31 -1.60 -8.48 -7.08
CA PHE A 31 -0.76 -8.25 -8.26
C PHE A 31 -0.90 -6.82 -8.79
N PHE A 32 -2.11 -6.27 -8.78
CA PHE A 32 -2.34 -4.87 -9.14
C PHE A 32 -1.55 -3.91 -8.23
N ALA A 33 -1.59 -4.15 -6.92
CA ALA A 33 -0.83 -3.36 -5.95
C ALA A 33 0.68 -3.41 -6.26
N MET A 34 1.21 -4.61 -6.52
CA MET A 34 2.61 -4.79 -6.89
C MET A 34 2.95 -4.04 -8.18
N GLU A 35 2.24 -4.30 -9.28
CA GLU A 35 2.54 -3.70 -10.58
C GLU A 35 2.48 -2.16 -10.55
N LEU A 36 1.47 -1.61 -9.87
CA LEU A 36 1.36 -0.16 -9.68
C LEU A 36 2.58 0.38 -8.91
N THR A 37 2.95 -0.29 -7.83
CA THR A 37 4.04 0.13 -6.94
C THR A 37 5.40 0.05 -7.65
N GLU A 38 5.68 -1.01 -8.41
CA GLU A 38 6.92 -1.16 -9.19
C GLU A 38 7.04 -0.08 -10.28
N ARG A 39 5.93 0.23 -10.97
CA ARG A 39 5.91 1.30 -11.98
C ARG A 39 6.16 2.67 -11.36
N LEU A 40 5.58 2.94 -10.18
CA LEU A 40 5.83 4.18 -9.46
C LEU A 40 7.27 4.26 -8.94
N ALA A 41 7.83 3.16 -8.45
CA ALA A 41 9.21 3.06 -7.96
C ALA A 41 10.26 3.26 -9.08
N SER A 42 9.85 3.14 -10.34
CA SER A 42 10.73 3.44 -11.48
C SER A 42 10.98 4.94 -11.66
N ASN A 43 10.16 5.81 -11.05
CA ASN A 43 10.37 7.25 -11.09
C ASN A 43 11.19 7.71 -9.86
N PRO A 44 12.37 8.33 -10.05
CA PRO A 44 13.23 8.79 -8.95
C PRO A 44 12.61 9.90 -8.09
N ASP A 45 11.54 10.56 -8.56
CA ASP A 45 10.79 11.55 -7.77
C ASP A 45 9.99 10.91 -6.62
N PHE A 46 9.80 9.59 -6.63
CA PHE A 46 9.03 8.87 -5.61
C PHE A 46 9.93 7.94 -4.80
N SER A 47 9.82 8.03 -3.49
CA SER A 47 10.42 7.07 -2.56
C SER A 47 9.33 6.15 -2.05
N ILE A 48 9.37 4.90 -2.49
CA ILE A 48 8.31 3.93 -2.28
C ILE A 48 8.67 3.01 -1.10
N HIS A 49 7.78 2.97 -0.11
CA HIS A 49 7.92 2.16 1.09
C HIS A 49 6.77 1.17 1.20
N VAL A 50 7.06 -0.13 1.09
CA VAL A 50 6.05 -1.18 1.17
C VAL A 50 6.04 -1.81 2.55
N PHE A 51 4.92 -1.72 3.25
CA PHE A 51 4.66 -2.47 4.48
C PHE A 51 4.03 -3.82 4.13
N ALA A 52 4.78 -4.90 4.37
CA ALA A 52 4.34 -6.27 4.06
C ALA A 52 4.76 -7.28 5.15
N ASN A 53 4.05 -8.40 5.28
CA ASN A 53 4.50 -9.50 6.15
C ASN A 53 5.40 -10.49 5.39
N GLN A 54 5.06 -10.71 4.13
CA GLN A 54 5.76 -11.55 3.17
C GLN A 54 5.79 -10.83 1.82
N TRP A 55 6.91 -10.89 1.12
CA TRP A 55 7.03 -10.30 -0.21
C TRP A 55 7.98 -11.09 -1.10
N ARG A 56 7.80 -10.91 -2.41
CA ARG A 56 8.79 -11.23 -3.43
C ARG A 56 9.14 -9.92 -4.12
N SER A 57 10.38 -9.48 -3.98
CA SER A 57 10.87 -8.27 -4.65
C SER A 57 11.06 -8.53 -6.14
N VAL A 58 10.69 -7.56 -6.98
CA VAL A 58 10.97 -7.56 -8.42
C VAL A 58 12.07 -6.55 -8.76
N SER A 59 12.11 -5.42 -8.05
CA SER A 59 13.16 -4.40 -8.16
C SER A 59 13.79 -4.06 -6.81
N ASP A 60 14.94 -3.37 -6.84
CA ASP A 60 15.61 -2.85 -5.65
C ASP A 60 15.21 -1.40 -5.33
N ASN A 61 14.26 -0.84 -6.08
CA ASN A 61 13.81 0.56 -5.94
C ASN A 61 12.78 0.75 -4.81
N ILE A 62 12.40 -0.33 -4.13
CA ILE A 62 11.35 -0.33 -3.10
C ILE A 62 11.96 -0.68 -1.75
N THR A 63 11.65 0.13 -0.75
CA THR A 63 12.04 -0.16 0.63
C THR A 63 10.95 -0.99 1.30
N PHE A 64 11.29 -2.21 1.73
CA PHE A 64 10.33 -3.11 2.39
C PHE A 64 10.42 -3.01 3.92
N HIS A 65 9.26 -2.85 4.54
CA HIS A 65 9.08 -2.79 5.98
C HIS A 65 8.26 -3.98 6.46
N ARG A 66 8.89 -4.91 7.18
CA ARG A 66 8.20 -6.09 7.68
C ARG A 66 7.30 -5.77 8.87
N PHE A 67 6.06 -6.27 8.89
CA PHE A 67 5.21 -6.20 10.10
C PHE A 67 4.64 -7.59 10.48
N PRO A 68 4.42 -7.85 11.78
CA PRO A 68 3.87 -9.12 12.23
C PRO A 68 2.36 -9.23 11.94
N ILE A 69 1.90 -10.42 11.60
CA ILE A 69 0.47 -10.74 11.41
C ILE A 69 0.09 -11.86 12.35
N ILE A 70 -0.97 -11.65 13.13
CA ILE A 70 -1.58 -12.71 13.93
C ILE A 70 -2.29 -13.70 12.99
N LYS A 71 -1.85 -14.96 13.01
CA LYS A 71 -2.40 -16.04 12.18
C LYS A 71 -3.70 -16.61 12.77
N PHE A 72 -3.82 -16.61 14.10
CA PHE A 72 -4.97 -17.15 14.83
C PHE A 72 -5.18 -16.39 16.15
N PRO A 73 -6.42 -16.08 16.55
CA PRO A 73 -7.68 -16.33 15.82
C PRO A 73 -7.90 -15.37 14.64
N ARG A 74 -8.59 -15.85 13.58
CA ARG A 74 -8.68 -15.16 12.27
C ARG A 74 -9.34 -13.79 12.33
N PHE A 75 -10.31 -13.60 13.23
CA PHE A 75 -11.03 -12.32 13.36
C PHE A 75 -10.15 -11.19 13.92
N LEU A 76 -9.10 -11.51 14.67
CA LEU A 76 -8.14 -10.52 15.17
C LEU A 76 -7.14 -10.07 14.11
N ARG A 77 -7.02 -10.81 13.01
CA ARG A 77 -6.02 -10.53 11.97
C ARG A 77 -6.15 -9.11 11.41
N PRO A 78 -7.32 -8.63 10.94
CA PRO A 78 -7.46 -7.26 10.42
C PRO A 78 -7.11 -6.21 11.48
N LEU A 79 -7.61 -6.37 12.71
CA LEU A 79 -7.36 -5.42 13.80
C LEU A 79 -5.86 -5.35 14.16
N SER A 80 -5.22 -6.51 14.30
CA SER A 80 -3.80 -6.61 14.60
C SER A 80 -2.92 -6.04 13.50
N THR A 81 -3.27 -6.29 12.24
CA THR A 81 -2.59 -5.73 11.07
C THR A 81 -2.72 -4.21 11.09
N ALA A 82 -3.93 -3.69 11.27
CA ALA A 82 -4.19 -2.26 11.30
C ALA A 82 -3.36 -1.57 12.38
N VAL A 83 -3.38 -2.06 13.63
CA VAL A 83 -2.60 -1.48 14.73
C VAL A 83 -1.08 -1.59 14.49
N SER A 84 -0.60 -2.74 14.01
CA SER A 84 0.84 -2.98 13.81
C SER A 84 1.42 -2.12 12.68
N VAL A 85 0.67 -1.97 11.59
CA VAL A 85 1.06 -1.10 10.47
C VAL A 85 0.99 0.35 10.90
N ASN A 86 -0.07 0.76 11.61
CA ASN A 86 -0.23 2.14 12.07
C ASN A 86 0.96 2.62 12.90
N ARG A 87 1.36 1.82 13.88
CA ARG A 87 2.53 2.12 14.73
C ARG A 87 3.81 2.28 13.93
N LYS A 88 3.98 1.53 12.83
CA LYS A 88 5.16 1.65 11.97
C LYS A 88 5.09 2.85 11.05
N ILE A 89 3.91 3.17 10.55
CA ILE A 89 3.67 4.37 9.74
C ILE A 89 3.95 5.61 10.59
N GLU A 90 3.47 5.68 11.83
CA GLU A 90 3.69 6.80 12.75
C GLU A 90 5.17 7.02 13.14
N GLN A 91 6.01 6.00 13.02
CA GLN A 91 7.46 6.11 13.25
C GLN A 91 8.19 6.82 12.11
N GLN A 92 7.53 7.02 10.97
CA GLN A 92 8.07 7.66 9.78
C GLN A 92 7.11 8.77 9.32
N GLN A 93 7.60 9.69 8.48
CA GLN A 93 6.74 10.70 7.87
C GLN A 93 6.56 10.37 6.39
N PHE A 94 5.32 10.06 6.02
CA PHE A 94 4.93 9.82 4.63
C PHE A 94 4.07 10.97 4.14
N ASP A 95 4.26 11.34 2.87
CA ASP A 95 3.44 12.36 2.23
C ASP A 95 2.10 11.76 1.75
N ILE A 96 2.09 10.47 1.38
CA ILE A 96 0.88 9.73 0.97
C ILE A 96 0.93 8.30 1.52
N ILE A 97 -0.19 7.84 2.08
CA ILE A 97 -0.40 6.47 2.51
C ILE A 97 -1.50 5.82 1.65
N HIS A 98 -1.10 4.84 0.84
CA HIS A 98 -1.97 4.05 -0.01
C HIS A 98 -2.08 2.62 0.51
N THR A 99 -3.30 2.11 0.64
CA THR A 99 -3.54 0.78 1.21
C THR A 99 -4.51 -0.04 0.37
N HIS A 100 -4.18 -1.33 0.26
CA HIS A 100 -5.05 -2.36 -0.30
C HIS A 100 -5.74 -3.19 0.78
N GLU A 101 -5.53 -2.82 2.05
CA GLU A 101 -6.09 -3.47 3.22
C GLU A 101 -6.77 -2.48 4.14
N ARG A 102 -7.54 -3.02 5.09
CA ARG A 102 -8.20 -2.23 6.14
C ARG A 102 -7.17 -1.85 7.21
N ILE A 103 -6.74 -0.59 7.21
CA ILE A 103 -5.86 0.00 8.23
C ILE A 103 -6.55 1.23 8.87
N LEU A 104 -5.91 1.84 9.87
CA LEU A 104 -6.47 2.99 10.59
C LEU A 104 -6.09 4.32 9.94
N LEU A 105 -4.83 4.50 9.56
CA LEU A 105 -4.33 5.69 8.87
C LEU A 105 -4.06 5.36 7.40
N ALA A 106 -4.84 5.92 6.49
CA ALA A 106 -4.54 5.93 5.06
C ALA A 106 -5.22 7.11 4.35
N ASP A 107 -4.56 7.64 3.34
CA ASP A 107 -5.09 8.71 2.47
C ASP A 107 -5.87 8.12 1.30
N ILE A 108 -5.40 6.98 0.76
CA ILE A 108 -5.98 6.32 -0.40
C ILE A 108 -6.28 4.86 -0.08
N TYR A 109 -7.53 4.44 -0.31
CA TYR A 109 -7.95 3.06 -0.20
C TYR A 109 -8.27 2.47 -1.57
N SER A 110 -7.59 1.39 -1.93
CA SER A 110 -7.94 0.58 -3.10
C SER A 110 -8.61 -0.71 -2.66
N ILE A 111 -9.94 -0.67 -2.59
CA ILE A 111 -10.76 -1.82 -2.20
C ILE A 111 -11.06 -2.64 -3.46
N HIS A 112 -10.50 -3.84 -3.50
CA HIS A 112 -10.73 -4.79 -4.57
C HIS A 112 -11.91 -5.69 -4.22
N GLY A 113 -13.13 -5.25 -4.58
CA GLY A 113 -14.34 -6.02 -4.37
C GLY A 113 -15.58 -5.14 -4.37
N LEU A 114 -16.71 -5.69 -4.83
CA LEU A 114 -17.99 -5.01 -4.74
C LEU A 114 -18.52 -5.09 -3.30
N PRO A 115 -19.10 -4.02 -2.74
CA PRO A 115 -19.83 -4.10 -1.49
C PRO A 115 -20.85 -5.24 -1.55
N HIS A 116 -20.91 -6.07 -0.51
CA HIS A 116 -21.73 -7.29 -0.52
C HIS A 116 -23.21 -7.00 -0.81
N GLN A 117 -23.74 -5.88 -0.29
CA GLN A 117 -25.11 -5.42 -0.59
C GLN A 117 -25.29 -5.13 -2.08
N TYR A 118 -24.33 -4.43 -2.69
CA TYR A 118 -24.34 -4.15 -4.13
C TYR A 118 -24.26 -5.44 -4.95
N TRP A 119 -23.41 -6.39 -4.54
CA TRP A 119 -23.30 -7.67 -5.20
C TRP A 119 -24.60 -8.49 -5.13
N ILE A 120 -25.27 -8.54 -3.96
CA ILE A 120 -26.57 -9.22 -3.84
C ILE A 120 -27.61 -8.58 -4.76
N LYS A 121 -27.74 -7.25 -4.70
CA LYS A 121 -28.78 -6.51 -5.41
C LYS A 121 -28.59 -6.56 -6.93
N ASN A 122 -27.36 -6.33 -7.41
CA ASN A 122 -27.10 -6.10 -8.83
C ASN A 122 -26.51 -7.30 -9.57
N VAL A 123 -25.78 -8.19 -8.89
CA VAL A 123 -25.15 -9.36 -9.51
C VAL A 123 -25.97 -10.61 -9.23
N ARG A 124 -26.23 -10.93 -7.96
CA ARG A 124 -26.99 -12.12 -7.58
C ARG A 124 -28.49 -12.00 -7.87
N LYS A 125 -29.01 -10.77 -7.99
CA LYS A 125 -30.43 -10.43 -8.20
C LYS A 125 -31.37 -11.24 -7.28
N LYS A 126 -30.95 -11.49 -6.03
CA LYS A 126 -31.80 -12.21 -5.09
C LYS A 126 -32.93 -11.24 -4.69
N LYS A 127 -34.18 -11.56 -5.06
CA LYS A 127 -35.34 -10.81 -4.56
C LYS A 127 -35.35 -10.92 -3.03
N GLU A 128 -35.54 -9.78 -2.38
CA GLU A 128 -35.85 -9.69 -0.95
C GLU A 128 -37.14 -10.44 -0.63
#